data_AF-A0A0F5ES68-F1
#
_entry.id   AF-A0A0F5ES68-F1
#
_cell.length_a   1.000
_cell.length_b   1.000
_cell.length_c   1.000
_cell.angle_alpha   90.00
_cell.angle_beta   90.00
_cell.angle_gamma   90.00
#
_symmetry.space_group_name_H-M   'P 1'
#
loop_
_entity.id
_entity.type
_entity.pdbx_description
1 polymer ?
#
loop_
_entity_poly.entity_id
_entity_poly.type
_entity_poly.pdbx_seq_one_letter_code
_entity_poly.pdbx_strand_id
1 'polypeptide(L)'
;MKHFLKVLVQFVHTKTDDDRKALFALLPKHILKHKAFFEKEMFADADQHTFYILTSLFIYWINELEESELDSDEMNLLDELQALFEEIDDDITETEQKKILLATKEIIEKQDSYSIHVKHLTKSEIQSLRESKKDAYHRMMAIS
;
A
#
# COMPACT_ATOMS: atom_id res chain seq x y z
N MET A 1 -5.57 -5.38 -7.53
CA MET A 1 -5.08 -4.98 -6.20
C MET A 1 -3.91 -5.80 -5.62
N LYS A 2 -4.05 -7.08 -5.26
CA LYS A 2 -3.02 -7.84 -4.49
C LYS A 2 -1.59 -7.79 -5.04
N HIS A 3 -1.42 -7.88 -6.36
CA HIS A 3 -0.09 -7.82 -7.00
C HIS A 3 0.55 -6.44 -6.85
N PHE A 4 -0.23 -5.38 -7.01
CA PHE A 4 0.21 -4.00 -6.82
C PHE A 4 0.72 -3.75 -5.40
N LEU A 5 -0.06 -4.15 -4.39
CA LEU A 5 0.36 -4.04 -2.98
C LEU A 5 1.66 -4.79 -2.70
N LYS A 6 1.82 -6.01 -3.26
CA LYS A 6 3.05 -6.79 -3.08
C LYS A 6 4.28 -6.08 -3.67
N VAL A 7 4.13 -5.36 -4.78
CA VAL A 7 5.21 -4.59 -5.39
C VAL A 7 5.49 -3.33 -4.56
N LEU A 8 4.46 -2.62 -4.09
CA LEU A 8 4.62 -1.47 -3.21
C LEU A 8 5.31 -1.83 -1.88
N VAL A 9 4.96 -2.96 -1.29
CA VAL A 9 5.64 -3.45 -0.08
C VAL A 9 7.13 -3.69 -0.36
N GLN A 10 7.52 -4.17 -1.54
CA GLN A 10 8.93 -4.30 -1.88
C GLN A 10 9.59 -2.93 -2.13
N PHE A 11 8.87 -2.01 -2.78
CA PHE A 11 9.31 -0.65 -3.03
C PHE A 11 9.72 0.09 -1.75
N VAL A 12 8.88 0.05 -0.69
CA VAL A 12 9.18 0.73 0.58
C VAL A 12 10.42 0.18 1.31
N HIS A 13 10.91 -1.00 0.93
CA HIS A 13 12.11 -1.61 1.49
C HIS A 13 13.37 -1.42 0.62
N THR A 14 13.26 -0.78 -0.54
CA THR A 14 14.41 -0.48 -1.39
C THR A 14 15.36 0.51 -0.72
N LYS A 15 16.67 0.34 -0.93
CA LYS A 15 17.70 1.23 -0.39
C LYS A 15 18.61 1.82 -1.46
N THR A 16 18.68 1.16 -2.60
CA THR A 16 19.54 1.50 -3.73
C THR A 16 18.74 1.55 -5.02
N ASP A 17 19.28 2.20 -6.05
CA ASP A 17 18.66 2.17 -7.37
C ASP A 17 18.67 0.77 -7.98
N ASP A 18 19.65 -0.08 -7.67
CA ASP A 18 19.64 -1.48 -8.13
C ASP A 18 18.45 -2.26 -7.54
N ASP A 19 18.12 -2.04 -6.26
CA ASP A 19 16.93 -2.63 -5.65
C ASP A 19 15.66 -2.18 -6.39
N ARG A 20 15.60 -0.90 -6.78
CA ARG A 20 14.45 -0.33 -7.48
C ARG A 20 14.36 -0.82 -8.92
N LYS A 21 15.49 -0.96 -9.62
CA LYS A 21 15.55 -1.53 -10.97
C LYS A 21 15.02 -2.95 -11.00
N ALA A 22 15.29 -3.74 -9.96
CA ALA A 22 14.74 -5.09 -9.84
C ALA A 22 13.20 -5.12 -9.82
N LEU A 23 12.55 -4.04 -9.35
CA LEU A 23 11.09 -3.95 -9.30
C LEU A 23 10.45 -3.85 -10.69
N PHE A 24 11.14 -3.32 -11.71
CA PHE A 24 10.60 -3.26 -13.07
C PHE A 24 10.22 -4.65 -13.61
N ALA A 25 10.92 -5.71 -13.19
CA ALA A 25 10.60 -7.08 -13.57
C ALA A 25 9.29 -7.60 -12.96
N LEU A 26 8.79 -6.94 -11.92
CA LEU A 26 7.55 -7.29 -11.23
C LEU A 26 6.34 -6.52 -11.76
N LEU A 27 6.54 -5.45 -12.53
CA LEU A 27 5.46 -4.65 -13.10
C LEU A 27 4.73 -5.44 -14.20
N PRO A 28 3.40 -5.27 -14.35
CA PRO A 28 2.68 -5.82 -15.48
C PRO A 28 3.25 -5.33 -16.82
N LYS A 29 3.24 -6.19 -17.84
CA LYS A 29 3.84 -5.87 -19.15
C LYS A 29 3.24 -4.63 -19.81
N HIS A 30 1.96 -4.35 -19.62
CA HIS A 30 1.30 -3.18 -20.20
C HIS A 30 1.79 -1.89 -19.50
N ILE A 31 1.87 -1.87 -18.17
CA ILE A 31 2.49 -0.77 -17.41
C ILE A 31 3.94 -0.55 -17.85
N LEU A 32 4.72 -1.64 -17.95
CA LEU A 32 6.14 -1.54 -18.33
C LEU A 32 6.35 -0.94 -19.73
N LYS A 33 5.37 -1.01 -20.64
CA LYS A 33 5.48 -0.34 -21.96
C LYS A 33 5.63 1.16 -21.84
N HIS A 34 5.04 1.78 -20.80
CA HIS A 34 5.17 3.22 -20.55
C HIS A 34 6.60 3.61 -20.17
N LYS A 35 7.44 2.67 -19.69
CA LYS A 35 8.85 2.92 -19.38
C LYS A 35 9.64 3.44 -20.58
N ALA A 36 9.31 2.96 -21.79
CA ALA A 36 10.00 3.35 -23.01
C ALA A 36 9.87 4.85 -23.32
N PHE A 37 8.79 5.50 -22.89
CA PHE A 37 8.61 6.95 -23.02
C PHE A 37 9.69 7.68 -22.21
N PHE A 38 9.87 7.30 -20.94
CA PHE A 38 10.87 7.92 -20.07
C PHE A 38 12.30 7.70 -20.58
N GLU A 39 12.61 6.48 -21.02
CA GLU A 39 13.95 6.10 -21.47
C GLU A 39 14.38 6.72 -22.80
N LYS A 40 13.44 7.08 -23.68
CA LYS A 40 13.75 7.53 -25.04
C LYS A 40 13.41 8.98 -25.29
N GLU A 41 12.36 9.49 -24.65
CA GLU A 41 11.78 10.79 -24.97
C GLU A 41 12.01 11.82 -23.85
N MET A 42 12.12 11.38 -22.59
CA MET A 42 12.20 12.30 -21.44
C MET A 42 13.62 12.48 -20.90
N PHE A 43 14.35 11.38 -20.67
CA PHE A 43 15.67 11.42 -20.02
C PHE A 43 16.77 10.91 -20.94
N ALA A 44 17.89 11.63 -21.00
CA ALA A 44 19.11 11.14 -21.63
C ALA A 44 19.76 10.01 -20.82
N ASP A 45 19.70 10.11 -19.49
CA ASP A 45 20.27 9.15 -18.52
C ASP A 45 19.18 8.61 -17.59
N ALA A 46 18.18 7.92 -18.14
CA ALA A 46 17.02 7.39 -17.40
C ALA A 46 17.38 6.53 -16.18
N ASP A 47 18.54 5.88 -16.19
CA ASP A 47 19.05 5.11 -15.06
C ASP A 47 19.22 5.93 -13.77
N GLN A 48 19.47 7.24 -13.88
CA GLN A 48 19.61 8.15 -12.73
C GLN A 48 18.26 8.61 -12.19
N HIS A 49 17.16 8.43 -12.94
CA HIS A 49 15.81 8.82 -12.56
C HIS A 49 14.94 7.61 -12.18
N THR A 50 15.58 6.51 -11.74
CA THR A 50 14.89 5.24 -11.46
C THR A 50 13.72 5.40 -10.49
N PHE A 51 13.88 6.22 -9.44
CA PHE A 51 12.81 6.47 -8.47
C PHE A 51 11.60 7.14 -9.12
N TYR A 52 11.82 8.28 -9.79
CA TYR A 52 10.80 9.04 -10.49
C TYR A 52 10.05 8.16 -11.51
N ILE A 53 10.80 7.46 -12.38
CA ILE A 53 10.22 6.59 -13.39
C ILE A 53 9.34 5.52 -12.74
N LEU A 54 9.82 4.88 -11.67
CA LEU A 54 9.06 3.82 -10.99
C LEU A 54 7.77 4.36 -10.36
N THR A 55 7.80 5.54 -9.70
CA THR A 55 6.61 6.15 -9.11
C THR A 55 5.62 6.62 -10.17
N SER A 56 6.09 7.17 -11.29
CA SER A 56 5.21 7.49 -12.43
C SER A 56 4.54 6.23 -12.99
N LEU A 57 5.26 5.11 -13.09
CA LEU A 57 4.66 3.83 -13.49
C LEU A 57 3.64 3.30 -12.49
N PHE A 58 3.78 3.60 -11.20
CA PHE A 58 2.74 3.30 -10.22
C PHE A 58 1.49 4.13 -10.46
N ILE A 59 1.60 5.42 -10.81
CA ILE A 59 0.43 6.25 -11.16
C ILE A 59 -0.33 5.65 -12.35
N TYR A 60 0.37 5.23 -13.42
CA TYR A 60 -0.28 4.52 -14.53
C TYR A 60 -1.01 3.25 -14.06
N TRP A 61 -0.41 2.50 -13.14
CA TRP A 61 -1.03 1.28 -12.62
C TRP A 61 -2.22 1.57 -11.70
N ILE A 62 -2.17 2.65 -10.92
CA ILE A 62 -3.29 3.11 -10.09
C ILE A 62 -4.50 3.44 -10.98
N ASN A 63 -4.31 4.27 -12.01
CA ASN A 63 -5.37 4.64 -12.94
C ASN A 63 -6.06 3.40 -13.58
N GLU A 64 -5.29 2.37 -13.96
CA GLU A 64 -5.87 1.13 -14.49
C GLU A 64 -6.62 0.30 -13.44
N LEU A 65 -6.20 0.35 -12.17
CA LEU A 65 -6.89 -0.34 -11.09
C LEU A 65 -8.22 0.33 -10.74
N GLU A 66 -8.30 1.66 -10.82
CA GLU A 66 -9.54 2.43 -10.58
C GLU A 66 -10.64 2.14 -11.59
N GLU A 67 -10.30 1.66 -12.79
CA GLU A 67 -11.29 1.18 -13.77
C GLU A 67 -11.96 -0.14 -13.36
N SER A 68 -11.49 -0.80 -12.29
CA SER A 68 -12.04 -2.05 -11.76
C SER A 68 -13.08 -1.83 -10.65
N GLU A 69 -13.88 -2.86 -10.34
CA GLU A 69 -14.75 -2.85 -9.16
C GLU A 69 -13.90 -2.92 -7.88
N LEU A 70 -13.67 -1.76 -7.25
CA LEU A 70 -12.96 -1.59 -5.98
C LEU A 70 -13.94 -1.25 -4.85
N ASP A 71 -13.61 -1.66 -3.63
CA ASP A 71 -14.32 -1.16 -2.44
C ASP A 71 -13.85 0.25 -2.04
N SER A 72 -14.55 0.87 -1.08
CA SER A 72 -14.23 2.24 -0.65
C SER A 72 -12.85 2.38 -0.04
N ASP A 73 -12.35 1.33 0.62
CA ASP A 73 -11.07 1.38 1.31
C ASP A 73 -9.92 1.21 0.30
N GLU A 74 -10.12 0.37 -0.71
CA GLU A 74 -9.22 0.24 -1.85
C GLU A 74 -9.15 1.55 -2.66
N MET A 75 -10.29 2.20 -2.94
CA MET A 75 -10.29 3.51 -3.63
C MET A 75 -9.55 4.58 -2.84
N ASN A 76 -9.84 4.75 -1.54
CA ASN A 76 -9.16 5.73 -0.70
C ASN A 76 -7.65 5.49 -0.63
N LEU A 77 -7.21 4.23 -0.59
CA LEU A 77 -5.78 3.90 -0.64
C LEU A 77 -5.16 4.39 -1.95
N LEU A 78 -5.79 4.08 -3.08
CA LEU A 78 -5.29 4.44 -4.40
C LEU A 78 -5.20 5.97 -4.55
N ASP A 79 -6.22 6.71 -4.11
CA ASP A 79 -6.23 8.17 -4.08
C ASP A 79 -5.06 8.74 -3.24
N GLU A 80 -4.84 8.23 -2.03
CA GLU A 80 -3.73 8.67 -1.16
C GLU A 80 -2.36 8.41 -1.80
N LEU A 81 -2.19 7.24 -2.44
CA LEU A 81 -0.94 6.87 -3.11
C LEU A 81 -0.70 7.71 -4.37
N GLN A 82 -1.74 7.95 -5.16
CA GLN A 82 -1.65 8.76 -6.37
C GLN A 82 -1.28 10.20 -6.03
N ALA A 83 -1.98 10.81 -5.07
CA ALA A 83 -1.67 12.15 -4.61
C ALA A 83 -0.22 12.27 -4.10
N LEU A 84 0.27 11.24 -3.38
CA LEU A 84 1.67 11.21 -2.93
C LEU A 84 2.67 11.15 -4.09
N PHE A 85 2.38 10.36 -5.14
CA PHE A 85 3.30 10.15 -6.25
C PHE A 85 3.26 11.26 -7.30
N GLU A 86 2.13 11.95 -7.47
CA GLU A 86 2.00 13.08 -8.39
C GLU A 86 2.85 14.31 -7.98
N GLU A 87 3.15 14.45 -6.69
CA GLU A 87 3.98 15.54 -6.15
C GLU A 87 5.50 15.31 -6.34
N ILE A 88 5.90 14.16 -6.92
CA ILE A 88 7.31 13.81 -7.11
C ILE A 88 7.81 14.41 -8.42
N ASP A 89 8.85 15.24 -8.33
CA ASP A 89 9.55 15.79 -9.50
C ASP A 89 10.78 14.95 -9.90
N ASP A 90 11.32 15.18 -11.10
CA ASP A 90 12.41 14.41 -11.68
C ASP A 90 13.78 14.64 -11.02
N ASP A 91 13.93 15.74 -10.28
CA ASP A 91 15.11 16.13 -9.51
C ASP A 91 15.07 15.72 -8.03
N ILE A 92 14.10 14.86 -7.65
CA ILE A 92 13.87 14.41 -6.28
C ILE A 92 15.13 13.92 -5.56
N THR A 93 15.45 14.56 -4.43
CA THR A 93 16.64 14.24 -3.64
C THR A 93 16.49 12.92 -2.86
N GLU A 94 17.60 12.29 -2.47
CA GLU A 94 17.55 11.09 -1.62
C GLU A 94 16.77 11.29 -0.31
N THR A 95 16.79 12.49 0.25
CA THR A 95 16.06 12.80 1.49
C THR A 95 14.56 12.80 1.25
N GLU A 96 14.12 13.34 0.12
CA GLU A 96 12.71 13.33 -0.29
C GLU A 96 12.26 11.92 -0.66
N GLN A 97 13.07 11.16 -1.40
CA GLN A 97 12.79 9.76 -1.70
C GLN A 97 12.55 8.95 -0.42
N LYS A 98 13.36 9.15 0.63
CA LYS A 98 13.14 8.51 1.94
C LYS A 98 11.82 8.92 2.58
N LYS A 99 11.41 10.19 2.48
CA LYS A 99 10.11 10.66 2.97
C LYS A 99 8.96 10.00 2.22
N ILE A 100 9.04 9.89 0.89
CA ILE A 100 8.05 9.21 0.05
C ILE A 100 7.94 7.73 0.43
N LEU A 101 9.07 7.04 0.62
CA LEU A 101 9.07 5.63 1.04
C LEU A 101 8.39 5.43 2.40
N LEU A 102 8.65 6.33 3.36
CA LEU A 102 8.00 6.31 4.67
C LEU A 102 6.50 6.60 4.57
N ALA A 103 6.10 7.64 3.83
CA ALA A 103 4.70 7.98 3.63
C ALA A 103 3.93 6.85 2.93
N THR A 104 4.52 6.25 1.88
CA THR A 104 3.95 5.09 1.18
C THR A 104 3.73 3.93 2.15
N LYS A 105 4.71 3.67 3.03
CA LYS A 105 4.60 2.62 4.04
C LYS A 105 3.46 2.91 5.02
N GLU A 106 3.34 4.15 5.51
CA GLU A 106 2.27 4.56 6.41
C GLU A 106 0.89 4.40 5.76
N ILE A 107 0.75 4.77 4.49
CA ILE A 107 -0.51 4.60 3.73
C ILE A 107 -0.92 3.13 3.64
N ILE A 108 0.03 2.24 3.33
CA ILE A 108 -0.23 0.77 3.26
C ILE A 108 -0.60 0.21 4.65
N GLU A 109 0.15 0.59 5.69
CA GLU A 109 -0.09 0.10 7.06
C GLU A 109 -1.43 0.60 7.63
N LYS A 110 -1.88 1.81 7.27
CA LYS A 110 -3.22 2.28 7.61
C LYS A 110 -4.28 1.33 7.07
N GLN A 111 -4.18 0.89 5.82
CA GLN A 111 -5.15 -0.05 5.26
C GLN A 111 -5.13 -1.40 5.97
N ASP A 112 -3.96 -1.93 6.34
CA ASP A 112 -3.87 -3.13 7.17
C ASP A 112 -4.51 -2.92 8.56
N SER A 113 -4.44 -1.70 9.11
CA SER A 113 -5.10 -1.34 10.37
C SER A 113 -6.62 -1.18 10.25
N TYR A 114 -7.13 -0.72 9.11
CA TYR A 114 -8.56 -0.75 8.78
C TYR A 114 -9.04 -2.19 8.48
N SER A 115 -8.12 -3.05 8.03
CA SER A 115 -8.30 -4.50 7.90
C SER A 115 -8.17 -5.25 9.24
N ILE A 116 -7.95 -4.56 10.38
CA ILE A 116 -8.18 -5.13 11.70
C ILE A 116 -9.68 -5.42 11.80
N HIS A 117 -10.01 -6.63 11.37
CA HIS A 117 -11.27 -7.29 11.56
C HIS A 117 -11.79 -6.96 12.96
N VAL A 118 -12.98 -6.36 13.00
CA VAL A 118 -13.91 -6.70 14.07
C VAL A 118 -14.01 -8.23 14.04
N LYS A 119 -13.24 -8.90 14.92
CA LYS A 119 -13.22 -10.35 15.01
C LYS A 119 -14.64 -10.77 15.32
N HIS A 120 -15.38 -11.25 14.31
CA HIS A 120 -16.70 -11.82 14.54
C HIS A 120 -16.48 -13.04 15.43
N LEU A 121 -16.77 -12.88 16.72
CA LEU A 121 -16.71 -13.96 17.68
C LEU A 121 -17.57 -15.10 17.14
N THR A 122 -16.99 -16.30 17.11
CA THR A 122 -17.74 -17.51 16.77
C THR A 122 -18.91 -17.67 17.74
N LYS A 123 -19.96 -18.38 17.34
CA LYS A 123 -21.11 -18.64 18.22
C LYS A 123 -20.68 -19.24 19.57
N SER A 124 -19.64 -20.07 19.58
CA SER A 124 -19.01 -20.64 20.79
C SER A 124 -18.34 -19.58 21.67
N GLU A 125 -17.60 -18.63 21.08
CA GLU A 125 -16.97 -17.54 21.84
C GLU A 125 -18.02 -16.58 22.41
N ILE A 126 -19.07 -16.25 21.64
CA ILE A 126 -20.21 -15.44 22.13
C ILE A 126 -20.90 -16.15 23.30
N GLN A 127 -21.09 -17.46 23.21
CA GLN A 127 -21.73 -18.24 24.27
C GLN A 127 -20.86 -18.28 25.54
N SER A 128 -19.56 -18.52 25.39
CA SER A 128 -18.61 -18.50 26.51
C SER A 128 -18.59 -17.15 27.24
N LEU A 129 -18.67 -16.04 26.50
CA LEU A 129 -18.76 -14.70 27.09
C LEU A 129 -20.08 -14.47 27.84
N ARG A 130 -21.21 -14.99 27.33
CA ARG A 130 -22.50 -14.90 28.01
C ARG A 130 -22.51 -15.68 29.32
N GLU A 131 -21.92 -16.88 29.32
CA GLU A 131 -21.79 -17.72 30.51
C GLU A 131 -20.85 -17.09 31.54
N SER A 132 -19.68 -16.59 31.10
CA SER A 132 -18.76 -15.87 31.99
C SER A 132 -19.40 -14.64 32.63
N LYS A 133 -20.22 -13.88 31.89
CA LYS A 133 -20.92 -12.71 32.43
C LYS A 133 -21.99 -13.12 33.45
N LYS A 134 -22.73 -14.21 33.17
CA LYS A 134 -23.74 -14.76 34.08
C LYS A 134 -23.10 -15.24 35.38
N ASP A 135 -21.98 -15.94 35.30
CA ASP A 135 -21.24 -16.43 36.46
C ASP A 135 -20.66 -15.28 37.30
N ALA A 136 -20.09 -14.26 36.65
CA ALA A 136 -19.61 -13.07 37.34
C ALA A 136 -20.74 -12.36 38.10
N TYR A 137 -21.90 -12.20 37.48
CA TYR A 137 -23.08 -11.63 38.12
C TYR A 137 -23.54 -12.46 39.33
N HIS A 138 -23.62 -13.78 39.20
CA HIS A 138 -23.98 -14.66 40.31
C HIS A 138 -22.97 -14.60 41.46
N ARG A 139 -21.67 -14.53 41.17
CA ARG A 139 -20.64 -14.34 42.20
C ARG A 139 -20.81 -13.02 42.95
N MET A 140 -21.10 -11.93 42.24
CA MET A 140 -21.35 -10.62 42.88
C MET A 140 -22.59 -10.66 43.78
N MET A 141 -23.69 -11.27 43.32
CA MET A 141 -24.92 -11.41 44.11
C MET A 141 -24.77 -12.37 45.30
N ALA A 142 -23.85 -13.33 45.26
CA ALA A 142 -23.58 -14.24 46.37
C ALA A 142 -22.65 -13.64 47.44
N ILE A 143 -21.97 -12.53 47.13
CA ILE A 143 -21.09 -11.77 48.04
C ILE A 143 -21.86 -10.56 48.65
N SER A 144 -23.11 -10.34 48.22
CA SER A 144 -24.02 -9.29 48.72
C SER A 144 -24.97 -9.83 49.79
#